data_AF-A0A661KY40-F1
#
_entry.id   AF-A0A661KY40-F1
#
_cell.length_a   1.000
_cell.length_b   1.000
_cell.length_c   1.000
_cell.angle_alpha   90.00
_cell.angle_beta   90.00
_cell.angle_gamma   90.00
#
_symmetry.space_group_name_H-M   'P 1'
#
loop_
_entity.id
_entity.type
_entity.pdbx_description
1 polymer ?
#
loop_
_entity_poly.entity_id
_entity_poly.type
_entity_poly.pdbx_seq_one_letter_code
_entity_poly.pdbx_strand_id
1 'polypeptide(L)'
;SFEYYKTSFSYIDNETREERFVGVAEEGGRDLISGDPLAPGTVYTASVDEEGKVGLYRIEVGCSAGTGKLKIPGGLYTEMRDSIQRAFAYIQGHKVDMGIAQAFSTTDFYVQAVDLLGNHVSCEMGTAVIVAIYSALKKHSALPALLILGDITIKGNIKGLSSLTEPLQVGMDNGARRALIPLENKRHFLEVSADIVERVDPIFYGDPMTAAMKALGIN
;
A
#
# COMPACT_ATOMS: atom_id res chain seq x y z
N SER A 1 36.92 -3.47 6.28
CA SER A 1 35.64 -4.11 6.61
C SER A 1 34.92 -4.36 5.30
N PHE A 2 34.52 -5.59 4.99
CA PHE A 2 33.71 -5.86 3.81
C PHE A 2 32.24 -5.60 4.18
N GLU A 3 31.69 -4.50 3.69
CA GLU A 3 30.25 -4.23 3.77
C GLU A 3 29.55 -4.99 2.64
N TYR A 4 28.80 -6.03 2.98
CA TYR A 4 27.90 -6.69 2.04
C TYR A 4 26.65 -5.82 1.91
N TYR A 5 26.56 -5.03 0.85
CA TYR A 5 25.36 -4.23 0.55
C TYR A 5 24.42 -5.05 -0.36
N LYS A 6 23.23 -5.35 0.17
CA LYS A 6 21.99 -5.77 -0.53
C LYS A 6 22.13 -6.79 -1.67
N THR A 7 21.91 -8.05 -1.32
CA THR A 7 21.46 -9.07 -2.27
C THR A 7 20.03 -9.44 -1.90
N SER A 8 19.04 -9.04 -2.70
CA SER A 8 17.68 -9.58 -2.56
C SER A 8 17.72 -11.04 -3.00
N PHE A 9 17.28 -11.96 -2.15
CA PHE A 9 17.26 -13.38 -2.48
C PHE A 9 15.92 -13.71 -3.15
N SER A 10 15.97 -14.16 -4.41
CA SER A 10 14.81 -14.77 -5.07
C SER A 10 15.14 -16.19 -5.52
N TYR A 11 14.12 -17.01 -5.67
CA TYR A 11 14.21 -18.28 -6.38
C TYR A 11 13.13 -18.33 -7.45
N ILE A 12 13.43 -19.03 -8.55
CA ILE A 12 12.45 -19.33 -9.59
C ILE A 12 11.97 -20.75 -9.36
N ASP A 13 10.67 -20.92 -9.17
CA ASP A 13 10.06 -22.24 -9.08
C ASP A 13 10.14 -22.92 -10.45
N ASN A 14 10.81 -24.07 -10.53
CA ASN A 14 11.11 -24.73 -11.81
C ASN A 14 9.86 -25.30 -12.51
N GLU A 15 8.76 -25.53 -11.79
CA GLU A 15 7.53 -26.07 -12.34
C GLU A 15 6.60 -24.95 -12.84
N THR A 16 6.47 -23.90 -12.04
CA THR A 16 5.55 -22.78 -12.33
C THR A 16 6.20 -21.62 -13.07
N ARG A 17 7.54 -21.57 -13.09
CA ARG A 17 8.37 -20.44 -13.56
C ARG A 17 8.05 -19.12 -12.87
N GLU A 18 7.39 -19.15 -11.72
CA GLU A 18 7.15 -17.95 -10.91
C GLU A 18 8.40 -17.62 -10.10
N GLU A 19 8.82 -16.36 -10.16
CA GLU A 19 9.87 -15.82 -9.29
C GLU A 19 9.26 -15.52 -7.92
N ARG A 20 9.89 -16.04 -6.87
CA ARG A 20 9.52 -15.81 -5.48
C ARG A 20 10.67 -15.15 -4.75
N PHE A 21 10.39 -13.98 -4.20
CA PHE A 21 11.32 -13.27 -3.34
C PHE A 21 11.26 -13.86 -1.93
N VAL A 22 12.41 -14.23 -1.39
CA VAL A 22 12.58 -14.68 -0.01
C VAL A 22 13.05 -13.49 0.78
N GLY A 23 12.13 -12.91 1.56
CA GLY A 23 12.54 -12.02 2.64
C GLY A 23 13.35 -12.84 3.64
N VAL A 24 14.58 -12.41 3.91
CA VAL A 24 15.33 -12.93 5.05
C VAL A 24 14.56 -12.49 6.29
N ALA A 25 14.26 -13.41 7.21
CA ALA A 25 13.70 -13.02 8.50
C ALA A 25 14.67 -12.02 9.15
N GLU A 26 14.21 -10.79 9.27
CA GLU A 26 14.89 -9.61 9.84
C GLU A 26 15.88 -9.96 10.96
N GLU A 27 17.15 -10.20 10.62
CA GLU A 27 18.22 -9.98 11.58
C GLU A 27 18.40 -8.46 11.70
N GLY A 28 17.63 -7.86 12.61
CA GLY A 28 17.98 -6.59 13.24
C GLY A 28 17.80 -5.30 12.43
N GLY A 29 16.85 -5.24 11.48
CA GLY A 29 16.40 -3.96 10.93
C GLY A 29 15.56 -3.19 11.95
N ARG A 30 15.87 -1.91 12.21
CA ARG A 30 14.96 -1.00 12.93
C ARG A 30 13.72 -0.64 12.10
N ASP A 31 13.76 -0.89 10.81
CA ASP A 31 12.81 -0.37 9.83
C ASP A 31 11.61 -1.32 9.69
N LEU A 32 10.39 -0.79 9.86
CA LEU A 32 9.14 -1.56 9.71
C LEU A 32 8.70 -1.70 8.24
N ILE A 33 9.20 -0.84 7.37
CA ILE A 33 8.95 -0.81 5.93
C ILE A 33 10.13 -1.46 5.21
N SER A 34 9.87 -2.58 4.54
CA SER A 34 10.91 -3.31 3.83
C SER A 34 11.47 -2.52 2.65
N GLY A 35 12.80 -2.55 2.52
CA GLY A 35 13.53 -2.03 1.36
C GLY A 35 13.52 -2.96 0.15
N ASP A 36 13.00 -4.18 0.27
CA ASP A 36 12.87 -5.16 -0.81
C ASP A 36 11.43 -5.21 -1.34
N PRO A 37 11.22 -5.66 -2.59
CA PRO A 37 9.87 -5.89 -3.11
C PRO A 37 9.10 -6.91 -2.26
N LEU A 38 7.88 -6.56 -1.88
CA LEU A 38 6.99 -7.46 -1.15
C LEU A 38 6.30 -8.44 -2.11
N ALA A 39 5.66 -9.47 -1.56
CA ALA A 39 4.78 -10.33 -2.34
C ALA A 39 3.63 -9.51 -2.97
N PRO A 40 3.17 -9.87 -4.19
CA PRO A 40 2.00 -9.24 -4.79
C PRO A 40 0.79 -9.32 -3.85
N GLY A 41 0.08 -8.21 -3.68
CA GLY A 41 -0.99 -8.09 -2.70
C GLY A 41 -0.58 -7.49 -1.35
N THR A 42 0.69 -7.14 -1.17
CA THR A 42 1.19 -6.53 0.06
C THR A 42 1.70 -5.10 -0.19
N VAL A 43 1.24 -4.13 0.61
CA VAL A 43 1.66 -2.72 0.53
C VAL A 43 1.69 -2.07 1.92
N TYR A 44 2.37 -0.94 2.04
CA TYR A 44 2.37 -0.12 3.26
C TYR A 44 1.51 1.14 3.09
N THR A 45 0.85 1.56 4.16
CA THR A 45 0.02 2.76 4.19
C THR A 45 0.15 3.46 5.53
N ALA A 46 -0.02 4.78 5.52
CA ALA A 46 -0.12 5.56 6.74
C ALA A 46 -1.20 6.63 6.63
N SER A 47 -1.69 7.07 7.79
CA SER A 47 -2.56 8.23 7.92
C SER A 47 -2.26 8.95 9.23
N VAL A 48 -2.82 10.13 9.41
CA VAL A 48 -2.68 10.95 10.61
C VAL A 48 -4.06 11.32 11.13
N ASP A 49 -4.24 11.23 12.45
CA ASP A 49 -5.47 11.65 13.12
C ASP A 49 -5.48 13.17 13.41
N GLU A 50 -6.54 13.66 14.04
CA GLU A 50 -6.68 15.08 14.38
C GLU A 50 -5.68 15.56 15.45
N GLU A 51 -5.09 14.64 16.23
CA GLU A 51 -4.09 14.92 17.26
C GLU A 51 -2.65 14.86 16.72
N GLY A 52 -2.47 14.56 15.43
CA GLY A 52 -1.16 14.40 14.79
C GLY A 52 -0.52 13.03 15.02
N LYS A 53 -1.24 12.05 15.56
CA LYS A 53 -0.72 10.68 15.70
C LYS A 53 -0.87 9.93 14.39
N VAL A 54 0.17 9.15 14.07
CA VAL A 54 0.22 8.41 12.81
C VAL A 54 -0.11 6.95 13.05
N GLY A 55 -1.05 6.41 12.28
CA GLY A 55 -1.21 4.98 12.10
C GLY A 55 -0.39 4.51 10.92
N LEU A 56 0.45 3.49 11.09
CA LEU A 56 1.24 2.87 10.01
C LEU A 56 0.88 1.39 9.92
N TYR A 57 0.39 0.98 8.74
CA TYR A 57 -0.15 -0.34 8.51
C TYR A 57 0.50 -1.02 7.31
N ARG A 58 0.66 -2.34 7.42
CA ARG A 58 0.87 -3.22 6.27
C ARG A 58 -0.46 -3.84 5.87
N ILE A 59 -0.84 -3.66 4.61
CA ILE A 59 -2.05 -4.24 4.04
C ILE A 59 -1.66 -5.48 3.26
N GLU A 60 -2.33 -6.58 3.54
CA GLU A 60 -2.11 -7.89 2.92
C GLU A 60 -3.42 -8.37 2.30
N VAL A 61 -3.37 -8.72 1.01
CA VAL A 61 -4.52 -9.25 0.27
C VAL A 61 -4.24 -10.69 -0.14
N GLY A 62 -4.92 -11.62 0.51
CA GLY A 62 -4.99 -13.01 0.10
C GLY A 62 -6.05 -13.21 -0.99
N CYS A 63 -5.74 -14.06 -1.97
CA CYS A 63 -6.64 -14.43 -3.06
C CYS A 63 -6.88 -15.93 -3.09
N SER A 64 -8.14 -16.34 -3.29
CA SER A 64 -8.52 -17.74 -3.56
C SER A 64 -9.49 -17.81 -4.72
N ALA A 65 -9.58 -18.97 -5.40
CA ALA A 65 -10.65 -19.20 -6.37
C ALA A 65 -12.03 -18.98 -5.71
N GLY A 66 -12.92 -18.27 -6.37
CA GLY A 66 -14.16 -17.79 -5.76
C GLY A 66 -15.08 -17.04 -6.71
N THR A 67 -15.87 -16.13 -6.15
CA THR A 67 -17.00 -15.46 -6.81
C THR A 67 -16.94 -13.94 -6.73
N GLY A 68 -15.77 -13.38 -6.41
CA GLY A 68 -15.62 -11.93 -6.26
C GLY A 68 -16.03 -11.41 -4.89
N LYS A 69 -15.96 -12.22 -3.83
CA LYS A 69 -16.36 -11.79 -2.47
C LYS A 69 -15.19 -11.22 -1.70
N LEU A 70 -15.45 -10.15 -0.95
CA LEU A 70 -14.53 -9.59 0.04
C LEU A 70 -14.78 -10.19 1.42
N LYS A 71 -13.71 -10.58 2.11
CA LYS A 71 -13.72 -10.98 3.51
C LYS A 71 -12.73 -10.11 4.29
N ILE A 72 -13.22 -9.55 5.39
CA ILE A 72 -12.45 -8.71 6.31
C ILE A 72 -12.48 -9.42 7.69
N PRO A 73 -11.33 -9.64 8.35
CA PRO A 73 -11.29 -10.17 9.71
C PRO A 73 -12.13 -9.34 10.70
N GLY A 74 -12.60 -9.99 11.76
CA GLY A 74 -13.23 -9.29 12.89
C GLY A 74 -12.20 -8.44 13.66
N GLY A 75 -12.68 -7.38 14.34
CA GLY A 75 -11.84 -6.55 15.22
C GLY A 75 -11.17 -5.34 14.57
N LEU A 76 -11.34 -5.15 13.27
CA LEU A 76 -10.91 -3.92 12.59
C LEU A 76 -11.80 -2.73 12.98
N TYR A 77 -11.21 -1.55 13.16
CA TYR A 77 -11.95 -0.30 13.41
C TYR A 77 -12.97 -0.03 12.30
N THR A 78 -14.13 0.52 12.67
CA THR A 78 -15.24 0.77 11.76
C THR A 78 -14.82 1.63 10.56
N GLU A 79 -14.06 2.69 10.79
CA GLU A 79 -13.58 3.61 9.75
C GLU A 79 -12.71 2.90 8.70
N MET A 80 -11.80 2.04 9.16
CA MET A 80 -10.94 1.23 8.29
C MET A 80 -11.76 0.22 7.50
N ARG A 81 -12.73 -0.44 8.16
CA ARG A 81 -13.64 -1.37 7.49
C ARG A 81 -14.44 -0.67 6.40
N ASP A 82 -14.97 0.51 6.68
CA ASP A 82 -15.72 1.29 5.71
C ASP A 82 -14.82 1.75 4.56
N SER A 83 -13.57 2.15 4.84
CA SER A 83 -12.57 2.49 3.81
C SER A 83 -12.27 1.31 2.88
N ILE A 84 -12.04 0.10 3.43
CA ILE A 84 -11.85 -1.12 2.64
C ILE A 84 -13.10 -1.41 1.79
N GLN A 85 -14.29 -1.30 2.36
CA GLN A 85 -15.54 -1.53 1.63
C GLN A 85 -15.76 -0.53 0.50
N ARG A 86 -15.46 0.76 0.72
CA ARG A 86 -15.52 1.80 -0.33
C ARG A 86 -14.55 1.47 -1.46
N ALA A 87 -13.32 1.08 -1.13
CA ALA A 87 -12.32 0.69 -2.11
C ALA A 87 -12.74 -0.52 -2.93
N PHE A 88 -13.24 -1.56 -2.28
CA PHE A 88 -13.72 -2.75 -2.95
C PHE A 88 -14.91 -2.47 -3.87
N ALA A 89 -15.87 -1.66 -3.41
CA ALA A 89 -17.02 -1.25 -4.22
C ALA A 89 -16.60 -0.45 -5.46
N TYR A 90 -15.61 0.44 -5.31
CA TYR A 90 -15.03 1.16 -6.44
C TYR A 90 -14.44 0.19 -7.48
N ILE A 91 -13.58 -0.75 -7.06
CA ILE A 91 -12.99 -1.74 -7.97
C ILE A 91 -14.09 -2.56 -8.65
N GLN A 92 -15.09 -3.02 -7.90
CA GLN A 92 -16.19 -3.80 -8.46
C GLN A 92 -16.92 -3.05 -9.60
N GLY A 93 -17.09 -1.73 -9.47
CA GLY A 93 -17.68 -0.87 -10.49
C GLY A 93 -16.76 -0.57 -11.69
N HIS A 94 -15.45 -0.59 -11.51
CA HIS A 94 -14.46 -0.15 -12.52
C HIS A 94 -13.53 -1.27 -13.00
N LYS A 95 -13.75 -2.52 -12.58
CA LYS A 95 -12.89 -3.68 -12.89
C LYS A 95 -12.65 -3.91 -14.40
N VAL A 96 -13.59 -3.48 -15.25
CA VAL A 96 -13.46 -3.54 -16.72
C VAL A 96 -12.41 -2.54 -17.20
N ASP A 97 -12.54 -1.28 -16.80
CA ASP A 97 -11.60 -0.21 -17.15
C ASP A 97 -10.22 -0.46 -16.56
N MET A 98 -10.17 -1.08 -15.38
CA MET A 98 -8.93 -1.52 -14.73
C MET A 98 -8.30 -2.76 -15.40
N GLY A 99 -8.96 -3.40 -16.36
CA GLY A 99 -8.45 -4.58 -17.07
C GLY A 99 -8.26 -5.80 -16.15
N ILE A 100 -9.09 -5.95 -15.12
CA ILE A 100 -9.04 -7.04 -14.13
C ILE A 100 -10.40 -7.76 -13.97
N ALA A 101 -11.40 -7.44 -14.79
CA ALA A 101 -12.77 -7.91 -14.62
C ALA A 101 -12.91 -9.43 -14.49
N GLN A 102 -12.23 -10.19 -15.36
CA GLN A 102 -12.29 -11.65 -15.35
C GLN A 102 -11.69 -12.21 -14.05
N ALA A 103 -10.44 -11.82 -13.75
CA ALA A 103 -9.73 -12.27 -12.56
C ALA A 103 -10.50 -11.91 -11.28
N PHE A 104 -10.98 -10.66 -11.18
CA PHE A 104 -11.75 -10.19 -10.04
C PHE A 104 -13.04 -11.00 -9.81
N SER A 105 -13.75 -11.38 -10.87
CA SER A 105 -15.03 -12.09 -10.75
C SER A 105 -14.86 -13.56 -10.34
N THR A 106 -13.67 -14.13 -10.54
CA THR A 106 -13.34 -15.53 -10.21
C THR A 106 -12.50 -15.69 -8.94
N THR A 107 -12.31 -14.60 -8.18
CA THR A 107 -11.41 -14.56 -7.02
C THR A 107 -12.14 -14.03 -5.79
N ASP A 108 -12.04 -14.73 -4.67
CA ASP A 108 -12.41 -14.19 -3.37
C ASP A 108 -11.17 -13.55 -2.71
N PHE A 109 -11.39 -12.44 -2.00
CA PHE A 109 -10.37 -11.58 -1.43
C PHE A 109 -10.44 -11.60 0.10
N TYR A 110 -9.28 -11.66 0.74
CA TYR A 110 -9.11 -11.63 2.18
C TYR A 110 -8.17 -10.47 2.50
N VAL A 111 -8.69 -9.39 3.08
CA VAL A 111 -7.90 -8.20 3.39
C VAL A 111 -7.54 -8.22 4.86
N GLN A 112 -6.25 -8.18 5.17
CA GLN A 112 -5.73 -8.01 6.52
C GLN A 112 -4.95 -6.70 6.62
N ALA A 113 -5.16 -5.95 7.70
CA ALA A 113 -4.37 -4.78 8.05
C ALA A 113 -3.58 -5.10 9.32
N VAL A 114 -2.26 -5.02 9.24
CA VAL A 114 -1.33 -5.27 10.35
C VAL A 114 -0.85 -3.92 10.87
N ASP A 115 -1.16 -3.58 12.12
CA ASP A 115 -0.65 -2.39 12.81
C ASP A 115 0.85 -2.61 13.09
N LEU A 116 1.70 -1.81 12.46
CA LEU A 116 3.15 -1.93 12.60
C LEU A 116 3.68 -1.18 13.82
N LEU A 117 2.97 -0.15 14.28
CA LEU A 117 3.37 0.65 15.45
C LEU A 117 2.76 0.13 16.75
N GLY A 118 1.68 -0.65 16.66
CA GLY A 118 0.93 -1.16 17.83
C GLY A 118 0.29 -0.03 18.64
N ASN A 119 0.04 1.12 18.01
CA ASN A 119 -0.47 2.33 18.67
C ASN A 119 -1.97 2.52 18.50
N HIS A 120 -2.65 1.62 17.77
CA HIS A 120 -4.11 1.57 17.68
C HIS A 120 -4.76 2.84 17.08
N VAL A 121 -4.00 3.59 16.26
CA VAL A 121 -4.49 4.76 15.52
C VAL A 121 -5.12 4.29 14.22
N SER A 122 -6.40 4.60 13.98
CA SER A 122 -7.10 4.16 12.77
C SER A 122 -6.46 4.74 11.49
N CYS A 123 -6.64 4.05 10.36
CA CYS A 123 -6.10 4.51 9.08
C CYS A 123 -7.10 4.37 7.94
N GLU A 124 -7.54 5.50 7.37
CA GLU A 124 -8.23 5.48 6.09
C GLU A 124 -7.22 5.14 4.98
N MET A 125 -7.49 4.08 4.21
CA MET A 125 -6.47 3.39 3.41
C MET A 125 -7.00 2.87 2.06
N GLY A 126 -8.07 3.48 1.55
CA GLY A 126 -8.77 2.96 0.37
C GLY A 126 -7.87 2.88 -0.87
N THR A 127 -6.94 3.82 -1.04
CA THR A 127 -5.97 3.76 -2.15
C THR A 127 -5.05 2.56 -2.00
N ALA A 128 -4.50 2.33 -0.80
CA ALA A 128 -3.62 1.19 -0.54
C ALA A 128 -4.33 -0.15 -0.78
N VAL A 129 -5.61 -0.26 -0.39
CA VAL A 129 -6.44 -1.45 -0.65
C VAL A 129 -6.63 -1.68 -2.15
N ILE A 130 -6.88 -0.63 -2.95
CA ILE A 130 -6.95 -0.74 -4.41
C ILE A 130 -5.63 -1.25 -4.98
N VAL A 131 -4.51 -0.63 -4.59
CA VAL A 131 -3.20 -1.03 -5.09
C VAL A 131 -2.90 -2.48 -4.71
N ALA A 132 -3.18 -2.89 -3.48
CA ALA A 132 -2.95 -4.25 -3.02
C ALA A 132 -3.79 -5.27 -3.81
N ILE A 133 -5.09 -5.03 -4.00
CA ILE A 133 -5.95 -5.92 -4.80
C ILE A 133 -5.46 -5.96 -6.25
N TYR A 134 -5.12 -4.81 -6.83
CA TYR A 134 -4.63 -4.74 -8.20
C TYR A 134 -3.30 -5.50 -8.37
N SER A 135 -2.37 -5.31 -7.43
CA SER A 135 -1.10 -6.02 -7.32
C SER A 135 -1.30 -7.53 -7.26
N ALA A 136 -2.19 -8.02 -6.38
CA ALA A 136 -2.48 -9.44 -6.23
C ALA A 136 -3.04 -10.06 -7.53
N LEU A 137 -3.99 -9.37 -8.19
CA LEU A 137 -4.61 -9.87 -9.42
C LEU A 137 -3.66 -9.82 -10.63
N LYS A 138 -2.76 -8.84 -10.69
CA LYS A 138 -1.73 -8.74 -11.73
C LYS A 138 -0.50 -9.59 -11.45
N LYS A 139 -0.40 -10.19 -10.25
CA LYS A 139 0.78 -10.90 -9.76
C LYS A 139 2.06 -10.05 -9.91
N HIS A 140 1.95 -8.77 -9.58
CA HIS A 140 3.05 -7.82 -9.73
C HIS A 140 3.22 -7.03 -8.44
N SER A 141 4.44 -7.03 -7.91
CA SER A 141 4.77 -6.37 -6.64
C SER A 141 4.70 -4.85 -6.75
N ALA A 142 4.31 -4.20 -5.65
CA ALA A 142 4.48 -2.76 -5.53
C ALA A 142 5.97 -2.39 -5.43
N LEU A 143 6.29 -1.13 -5.72
CA LEU A 143 7.65 -0.60 -5.59
C LEU A 143 8.19 -0.81 -4.16
N PRO A 144 9.48 -1.16 -4.02
CA PRO A 144 10.10 -1.33 -2.70
C PRO A 144 10.13 0.00 -1.93
N ALA A 145 10.03 -0.10 -0.60
CA ALA A 145 10.02 1.03 0.32
C ALA A 145 8.96 2.11 0.01
N LEU A 146 7.82 1.70 -0.60
CA LEU A 146 6.72 2.58 -0.97
C LEU A 146 5.71 2.71 0.17
N LEU A 147 5.48 3.94 0.61
CA LEU A 147 4.38 4.31 1.48
C LEU A 147 3.22 4.87 0.65
N ILE A 148 2.04 4.27 0.74
CA ILE A 148 0.85 4.73 0.02
C ILE A 148 0.01 5.59 0.95
N LEU A 149 -0.31 6.81 0.53
CA LEU A 149 -1.13 7.74 1.30
C LEU A 149 -2.43 8.02 0.57
N GLY A 150 -3.52 8.19 1.33
CA GLY A 150 -4.80 8.68 0.82
C GLY A 150 -5.90 7.62 0.79
N ASP A 151 -7.13 8.11 0.90
CA ASP A 151 -8.34 7.30 0.86
C ASP A 151 -9.15 7.63 -0.40
N ILE A 152 -10.28 6.96 -0.60
CA ILE A 152 -11.16 7.21 -1.74
C ILE A 152 -12.63 7.22 -1.34
N THR A 153 -13.41 7.85 -2.20
CA THR A 153 -14.86 7.70 -2.22
C THR A 153 -15.28 6.56 -3.16
N ILE A 154 -16.53 6.09 -3.02
CA ILE A 154 -17.11 5.07 -3.92
C ILE A 154 -17.11 5.51 -5.39
N LYS A 155 -17.18 6.83 -5.64
CA LYS A 155 -17.14 7.40 -7.00
C LYS A 155 -15.72 7.58 -7.54
N GLY A 156 -14.68 7.25 -6.77
CA GLY A 156 -13.29 7.34 -7.21
C GLY A 156 -12.63 8.70 -6.96
N ASN A 157 -13.29 9.64 -6.28
CA ASN A 157 -12.59 10.85 -5.82
C ASN A 157 -11.56 10.45 -4.77
N ILE A 158 -10.33 10.94 -4.95
CA ILE A 158 -9.25 10.77 -3.98
C ILE A 158 -9.55 11.68 -2.78
N LYS A 159 -9.30 11.17 -1.57
CA LYS A 159 -9.32 11.94 -0.33
C LYS A 159 -7.89 12.12 0.14
N GLY A 160 -7.42 13.36 0.15
CA GLY A 160 -6.15 13.72 0.74
C GLY A 160 -6.11 13.56 2.27
N LEU A 161 -4.90 13.70 2.83
CA LEU A 161 -4.67 13.74 4.28
C LEU A 161 -4.78 15.16 4.81
N SER A 162 -5.07 15.31 6.10
CA SER A 162 -5.03 16.60 6.81
C SER A 162 -3.61 17.17 6.94
N SER A 163 -2.61 16.30 7.04
CA SER A 163 -1.19 16.64 7.02
C SER A 163 -0.37 15.55 6.34
N LEU A 164 0.76 15.93 5.73
CA LEU A 164 1.75 15.01 5.19
C LEU A 164 2.99 14.90 6.06
N THR A 165 3.26 15.87 6.94
CA THR A 165 4.53 15.96 7.67
C THR A 165 4.72 14.75 8.58
N GLU A 166 3.73 14.43 9.42
CA GLU A 166 3.81 13.34 10.38
C GLU A 166 3.84 11.97 9.69
N PRO A 167 2.94 11.63 8.74
CA PRO A 167 3.00 10.35 8.03
C PRO A 167 4.29 10.13 7.27
N LEU A 168 4.83 11.17 6.61
CA LEU A 168 6.07 11.06 5.85
C LEU A 168 7.28 10.94 6.78
N GLN A 169 7.30 11.67 7.90
CA GLN A 169 8.36 11.55 8.92
C GLN A 169 8.38 10.12 9.49
N VAL A 170 7.23 9.63 9.96
CA VAL A 170 7.11 8.27 10.50
C VAL A 170 7.45 7.22 9.45
N GLY A 171 7.00 7.39 8.20
CA GLY A 171 7.37 6.51 7.11
C GLY A 171 8.88 6.48 6.88
N MET A 172 9.51 7.64 6.78
CA MET A 172 10.95 7.79 6.55
C MET A 172 11.77 7.12 7.67
N ASP A 173 11.41 7.39 8.93
CA ASP A 173 12.06 6.84 10.12
C ASP A 173 11.92 5.31 10.20
N ASN A 174 10.91 4.74 9.53
CA ASN A 174 10.65 3.31 9.46
C ASN A 174 11.04 2.67 8.12
N GLY A 175 11.80 3.35 7.26
CA GLY A 175 12.38 2.73 6.06
C GLY A 175 11.75 3.14 4.73
N ALA A 176 10.70 3.98 4.71
CA ALA A 176 10.15 4.50 3.45
C ALA A 176 11.21 5.31 2.68
N ARG A 177 11.21 5.15 1.36
CA ARG A 177 12.04 5.92 0.42
C ARG A 177 11.22 6.54 -0.71
N ARG A 178 9.96 6.14 -0.82
CA ARG A 178 9.00 6.67 -1.80
C ARG A 178 7.66 6.85 -1.11
N ALA A 179 6.94 7.88 -1.52
CA ALA A 179 5.58 8.11 -1.05
C ALA A 179 4.64 8.33 -2.24
N LEU A 180 3.60 7.50 -2.34
CA LEU A 180 2.51 7.71 -3.29
C LEU A 180 1.51 8.70 -2.65
N ILE A 181 1.44 9.92 -3.19
CA ILE A 181 0.78 11.07 -2.56
C ILE A 181 -0.41 11.56 -3.42
N PRO A 182 -1.59 11.81 -2.82
CA PRO A 182 -2.71 12.45 -3.50
C PRO A 182 -2.33 13.81 -4.10
N LEU A 183 -2.77 14.10 -5.33
CA LEU A 183 -2.62 15.43 -5.92
C LEU A 183 -3.27 16.53 -5.07
N GLU A 184 -4.32 16.21 -4.30
CA GLU A 184 -4.96 17.14 -3.36
C GLU A 184 -4.01 17.63 -2.27
N ASN A 185 -2.99 16.84 -1.92
CA ASN A 185 -2.01 17.19 -0.90
C ASN A 185 -0.83 18.02 -1.42
N LYS A 186 -0.85 18.51 -2.66
CA LYS A 186 0.23 19.37 -3.20
C LYS A 186 0.56 20.58 -2.32
N ARG A 187 -0.45 21.19 -1.68
CA ARG A 187 -0.23 22.33 -0.77
C ARG A 187 0.44 21.89 0.52
N HIS A 188 -0.08 20.84 1.16
CA HIS A 188 0.51 20.24 2.36
C HIS A 188 1.96 19.80 2.12
N PHE A 189 2.30 19.35 0.90
CA PHE A 189 3.67 18.96 0.56
C PHE A 189 4.68 20.12 0.61
N LEU A 190 4.24 21.37 0.43
CA LEU A 190 5.13 22.54 0.53
C LEU A 190 5.56 22.84 1.98
N GLU A 191 4.85 22.27 2.96
CA GLU A 191 5.11 22.44 4.39
C GLU A 191 6.01 21.33 4.94
N VAL A 192 6.26 20.28 4.16
CA VAL A 192 7.12 19.16 4.53
C VAL A 192 8.58 19.62 4.62
N SER A 193 9.29 19.14 5.64
CA SER A 193 10.68 19.53 5.89
C SER A 193 11.61 19.08 4.75
N ALA A 194 12.68 19.85 4.53
CA ALA A 194 13.65 19.54 3.48
C ALA A 194 14.32 18.16 3.67
N ASP A 195 14.55 17.74 4.91
CA ASP A 195 15.15 16.42 5.22
C ASP A 195 14.27 15.26 4.75
N ILE A 196 12.95 15.36 4.91
CA ILE A 196 12.00 14.36 4.40
C ILE A 196 12.01 14.37 2.87
N VAL A 197 11.93 15.55 2.25
CA VAL A 197 11.88 15.68 0.78
C VAL A 197 13.17 15.16 0.12
N GLU A 198 14.31 15.27 0.77
CA GLU A 198 15.59 14.75 0.27
C GLU A 198 15.67 13.21 0.31
N ARG A 199 14.96 12.56 1.25
CA ARG A 199 15.05 11.11 1.50
C ARG A 199 13.87 10.30 0.99
N VAL A 200 12.72 10.93 0.80
CA VAL A 200 11.48 10.30 0.35
C VAL A 200 11.03 10.90 -0.97
N ASP A 201 11.16 10.12 -2.04
CA ASP A 201 10.76 10.51 -3.39
C ASP A 201 9.23 10.58 -3.52
N PRO A 202 8.65 11.76 -3.82
CA PRO A 202 7.20 11.93 -3.91
C PRO A 202 6.65 11.53 -5.28
N ILE A 203 5.70 10.59 -5.30
CA ILE A 203 5.01 10.12 -6.50
C ILE A 203 3.54 10.56 -6.43
N PHE A 204 3.19 11.60 -7.17
CA PHE A 204 1.82 12.13 -7.14
C PHE A 204 0.83 11.38 -8.02
N TYR A 205 -0.41 11.21 -7.58
CA TYR A 205 -1.49 10.59 -8.36
C TYR A 205 -2.82 11.35 -8.24
N GLY A 206 -3.63 11.29 -9.30
CA GLY A 206 -4.92 12.01 -9.39
C GLY A 206 -6.16 11.11 -9.35
N ASP A 207 -6.00 9.84 -9.66
CA ASP A 207 -7.08 8.85 -9.73
C ASP A 207 -6.58 7.46 -9.30
N PRO A 208 -7.50 6.55 -8.92
CA PRO A 208 -7.11 5.25 -8.36
C PRO A 208 -6.37 4.32 -9.32
N MET A 209 -6.65 4.39 -10.63
CA MET A 209 -5.97 3.55 -11.62
C MET A 209 -4.52 4.01 -11.80
N THR A 210 -4.31 5.33 -11.95
CA THR A 210 -2.97 5.92 -11.96
C THR A 210 -2.20 5.59 -10.68
N ALA A 211 -2.87 5.61 -9.51
CA ALA A 211 -2.26 5.23 -8.24
C ALA A 211 -1.73 3.78 -8.30
N ALA A 212 -2.55 2.82 -8.74
CA ALA A 212 -2.17 1.43 -8.87
C ALA A 212 -1.01 1.23 -9.86
N MET A 213 -1.09 1.82 -11.05
CA MET A 213 -0.04 1.70 -12.07
C MET A 213 1.31 2.24 -11.59
N LYS A 214 1.31 3.46 -11.02
CA LYS A 214 2.52 4.08 -10.48
C LYS A 214 3.10 3.31 -9.30
N ALA A 215 2.25 2.81 -8.41
CA ALA A 215 2.68 2.01 -7.26
C ALA A 215 3.35 0.70 -7.68
N LEU A 216 2.96 0.14 -8.83
CA LEU A 216 3.58 -1.05 -9.42
C LEU A 216 4.76 -0.72 -10.35
N GLY A 217 5.07 0.56 -10.59
CA GLY A 217 6.13 0.96 -11.53
C GLY A 217 5.81 0.68 -13.00
N ILE A 218 4.53 0.52 -13.35
CA ILE A 218 4.08 0.29 -14.72
C ILE A 218 3.74 1.64 -15.35
N ASN A 219 4.50 2.05 -16.37
CA ASN A 219 4.29 3.30 -17.14
C ASN A 219 3.63 3.02 -18.49
#